data_AF-A0A3C1XDW0-F1
#
_entry.id   AF-A0A3C1XDW0-F1
#
_cell.length_a   1.000
_cell.length_b   1.000
_cell.length_c   1.000
_cell.angle_alpha   90.00
_cell.angle_beta   90.00
_cell.angle_gamma   90.00
#
_symmetry.space_group_name_H-M   'P 1'
#
loop_
_entity.id
_entity.type
_entity.pdbx_description
1 polymer ?
#
loop_
_entity_poly.entity_id
_entity_poly.type
_entity_poly.pdbx_seq_one_letter_code
_entity_poly.pdbx_strand_id
1 'polypeptide(L)'
;QHEEFLNDGEQHHADLAEFLRGIQNGAMHDDGPNPLPNEDSAPAAFDFSTMRPGRIFTMAGERYRYLEDMDNGNHMIIRDDAIRDINFYNQEGAMDDWYSTLSQEVQDMVQPVSDSFDTGQLLPEDIIWDDDESRWMITNLAALNIANDVTEIDPSGSPRAFVLSVADVLRLSGPGRGFPTALERGHGALGWWWTRTPWLPGRAWRVGNRGGFAGPDSIGIANSTGSMRPALIINQGN
;
A
#
# COMPACT_ATOMS: atom_id res chain seq x y z
N GLN A 1 -11.55 1.49 -20.57
CA GLN A 1 -10.65 2.58 -21.03
C GLN A 1 -9.30 2.05 -21.54
N HIS A 2 -8.47 1.29 -20.80
CA HIS A 2 -7.18 0.77 -21.33
C HIS A 2 -7.31 -0.16 -22.55
N GLU A 3 -8.20 -1.17 -22.49
CA GLU A 3 -8.40 -2.08 -23.64
C GLU A 3 -9.15 -1.44 -24.80
N GLU A 4 -9.88 -0.36 -24.56
CA GLU A 4 -10.71 0.33 -25.54
C GLU A 4 -9.87 1.19 -26.50
N PHE A 5 -8.70 1.67 -26.03
CA PHE A 5 -7.74 2.46 -26.80
C PHE A 5 -6.73 1.63 -27.59
N LEU A 6 -6.62 0.32 -27.34
CA LEU A 6 -5.70 -0.57 -28.05
C LEU A 6 -6.42 -1.54 -29.00
N ASN A 7 -7.75 -1.65 -28.88
CA ASN A 7 -8.62 -2.47 -29.73
C ASN A 7 -9.59 -1.61 -30.55
N ASP A 8 -9.20 -0.38 -30.93
CA ASP A 8 -10.03 0.50 -31.77
C ASP A 8 -10.00 0.15 -33.27
N GLY A 9 -9.19 -0.86 -33.65
CA GLY A 9 -9.04 -1.33 -35.02
C GLY A 9 -7.95 -0.60 -35.81
N GLU A 10 -7.22 0.34 -35.19
CA GLU A 10 -6.06 0.99 -35.79
C GLU A 10 -4.73 0.27 -35.45
N GLN A 11 -3.75 0.39 -36.34
CA GLN A 11 -2.39 -0.05 -36.06
C GLN A 11 -1.70 1.00 -35.21
N HIS A 12 -1.64 0.77 -33.90
CA HIS A 12 -0.85 1.60 -33.00
C HIS A 12 0.66 1.34 -33.14
N HIS A 13 1.45 2.35 -32.80
CA HIS A 13 2.90 2.21 -32.70
C HIS A 13 3.23 1.13 -31.65
N ALA A 14 4.25 0.29 -31.92
CA ALA A 14 4.59 -0.86 -31.07
C ALA A 14 4.84 -0.47 -29.59
N ASP A 15 5.32 0.75 -29.38
CA ASP A 15 5.70 1.27 -28.06
C ASP A 15 4.53 1.92 -27.29
N LEU A 16 3.33 2.04 -27.88
CA LEU A 16 2.21 2.73 -27.23
C LEU A 16 1.72 1.99 -25.96
N ALA A 17 1.66 0.67 -25.99
CA ALA A 17 1.27 -0.13 -24.83
C ALA A 17 2.29 0.01 -23.69
N GLU A 18 3.58 0.11 -24.03
CA GLU A 18 4.66 0.33 -23.07
C GLU A 18 4.62 1.75 -22.49
N PHE A 19 4.35 2.76 -23.33
CA PHE A 19 4.15 4.15 -22.92
C PHE A 19 3.00 4.30 -21.91
N LEU A 20 1.82 3.75 -22.23
CA LEU A 20 0.65 3.82 -21.35
C LEU A 20 0.85 3.06 -20.04
N ARG A 21 1.51 1.90 -20.09
CA ARG A 21 1.91 1.15 -18.89
C ARG A 21 2.91 1.95 -18.05
N GLY A 22 3.84 2.66 -18.69
CA GLY A 22 4.78 3.56 -18.04
C GLY A 22 4.09 4.72 -17.31
N ILE A 23 3.06 5.33 -17.91
CA ILE A 23 2.22 6.34 -17.24
C ILE A 23 1.48 5.72 -16.05
N GLN A 24 0.82 4.58 -16.26
CA GLN A 24 0.01 3.93 -15.22
C GLN A 24 0.86 3.45 -14.02
N ASN A 25 2.10 3.05 -14.26
CA ASN A 25 3.01 2.57 -13.22
C ASN A 25 3.84 3.69 -12.58
N GLY A 26 3.64 4.96 -12.99
CA GLY A 26 4.45 6.10 -12.55
C GLY A 26 5.87 6.16 -13.14
N ALA A 27 6.25 5.20 -13.99
CA ALA A 27 7.57 5.08 -14.62
C ALA A 27 7.87 6.20 -15.62
N MET A 28 6.86 6.72 -16.32
CA MET A 28 7.01 7.82 -17.29
C MET A 28 7.42 9.15 -16.64
N HIS A 29 7.35 9.23 -15.32
CA HIS A 29 7.81 10.37 -14.54
C HIS A 29 9.09 10.07 -13.78
N ASP A 30 9.70 8.91 -14.03
CA ASP A 30 10.87 8.44 -13.32
C ASP A 30 12.11 8.56 -14.20
N ASP A 31 12.78 9.71 -14.07
CA ASP A 31 14.02 10.03 -14.78
C ASP A 31 15.26 9.43 -14.08
N GLY A 32 15.06 8.56 -13.07
CA GLY A 32 16.10 8.02 -12.20
C GLY A 32 16.76 6.72 -12.69
N PRO A 33 17.89 6.30 -12.08
CA PRO A 33 18.68 5.13 -12.51
C PRO A 33 18.05 3.77 -12.16
N ASN A 34 16.91 3.77 -11.46
CA ASN A 34 16.25 2.59 -10.95
C ASN A 34 15.68 1.68 -12.07
N PRO A 35 15.69 0.35 -11.90
CA PRO A 35 15.12 -0.62 -12.84
C PRO A 35 13.69 -0.32 -13.29
N LEU A 36 13.32 -0.82 -14.47
CA LEU A 36 11.98 -0.64 -15.01
C LEU A 36 10.92 -1.31 -14.10
N PRO A 37 9.69 -0.80 -14.00
CA PRO A 37 8.67 -1.34 -13.08
C PRO A 37 8.36 -2.83 -13.24
N ASN A 38 8.48 -3.35 -14.47
CA ASN A 38 8.21 -4.73 -14.85
C ASN A 38 9.46 -5.61 -14.91
N GLU A 39 10.61 -5.08 -14.50
CA GLU A 39 11.86 -5.81 -14.38
C GLU A 39 12.04 -6.26 -12.93
N ASP A 40 12.11 -7.57 -12.72
CA ASP A 40 12.46 -8.13 -11.41
C ASP A 40 13.97 -7.99 -11.20
N SER A 41 14.34 -7.22 -10.17
CA SER A 41 15.73 -6.87 -9.88
C SER A 41 16.10 -7.19 -8.43
N ALA A 42 17.39 -7.42 -8.20
CA ALA A 42 17.92 -7.58 -6.86
C ALA A 42 17.78 -6.28 -6.05
N PRO A 43 17.66 -6.34 -4.72
CA PRO A 43 17.52 -5.14 -3.89
C PRO A 43 18.60 -4.08 -4.11
N ALA A 44 19.85 -4.51 -4.33
CA ALA A 44 20.99 -3.61 -4.55
C ALA A 44 20.94 -2.83 -5.88
N ALA A 45 20.03 -3.17 -6.81
CA ALA A 45 19.86 -2.43 -8.05
C ALA A 45 19.02 -1.15 -7.87
N PHE A 46 18.31 -1.03 -6.75
CA PHE A 46 17.44 0.11 -6.47
C PHE A 46 18.19 1.18 -5.66
N ASP A 47 17.92 2.43 -5.98
CA ASP A 47 18.22 3.62 -5.20
C ASP A 47 16.89 4.25 -4.76
N PHE A 48 16.43 3.88 -3.56
CA PHE A 48 15.15 4.35 -3.03
C PHE A 48 15.12 5.85 -2.76
N SER A 49 16.28 6.48 -2.56
CA SER A 49 16.37 7.94 -2.30
C SER A 49 15.96 8.78 -3.51
N THR A 50 15.97 8.20 -4.70
CA THR A 50 15.54 8.87 -5.95
C THR A 50 14.14 8.46 -6.39
N MET A 51 13.50 7.49 -5.72
CA MET A 51 12.17 7.03 -6.09
C MET A 51 11.10 8.06 -5.74
N ARG A 52 10.17 8.27 -6.69
CA ARG A 52 9.00 9.11 -6.46
C ARG A 52 7.90 8.31 -5.77
N PRO A 53 7.21 8.89 -4.78
CA PRO A 53 5.99 8.31 -4.20
C PRO A 53 5.00 7.85 -5.26
N GLY A 54 4.49 6.63 -5.11
CA GLY A 54 3.55 5.98 -6.02
C GLY A 54 4.18 5.12 -7.12
N ARG A 55 5.52 5.13 -7.28
CA ARG A 55 6.21 4.27 -8.25
C ARG A 55 5.94 2.78 -7.97
N ILE A 56 5.63 2.03 -9.02
CA ILE A 56 5.62 0.56 -8.99
C ILE A 56 6.99 0.01 -9.37
N PHE A 57 7.46 -1.02 -8.67
CA PHE A 57 8.71 -1.71 -8.97
C PHE A 57 8.64 -3.19 -8.55
N THR A 58 9.52 -4.03 -9.09
CA THR A 58 9.59 -5.45 -8.73
C THR A 58 10.98 -5.75 -8.17
N MET A 59 11.01 -6.17 -6.91
CA MET A 59 12.25 -6.43 -6.17
C MET A 59 12.21 -7.83 -5.57
N ALA A 60 13.21 -8.64 -5.88
CA ALA A 60 13.37 -9.99 -5.36
C ALA A 60 12.10 -10.86 -5.51
N GLY A 61 11.46 -10.82 -6.68
CA GLY A 61 10.29 -11.62 -7.01
C GLY A 61 8.95 -11.07 -6.51
N GLU A 62 8.94 -9.97 -5.74
CA GLU A 62 7.73 -9.33 -5.25
C GLU A 62 7.53 -7.95 -5.88
N ARG A 63 6.27 -7.63 -6.23
CA ARG A 63 5.92 -6.31 -6.78
C ARG A 63 5.45 -5.39 -5.68
N TYR A 64 6.06 -4.21 -5.61
CA TYR A 64 5.82 -3.21 -4.59
C TYR A 64 5.41 -1.87 -5.20
N ARG A 65 4.81 -1.05 -4.34
CA ARG A 65 4.61 0.38 -4.53
C ARG A 65 5.46 1.13 -3.51
N TYR A 66 6.23 2.10 -3.98
CA TYR A 66 6.97 3.03 -3.12
C TYR A 66 6.00 4.05 -2.51
N LEU A 67 5.99 4.20 -1.19
CA LEU A 67 5.03 5.05 -0.49
C LEU A 67 5.62 6.40 -0.12
N GLU A 68 6.77 6.42 0.55
CA GLU A 68 7.43 7.65 0.99
C GLU A 68 8.88 7.42 1.43
N ASP A 69 9.63 8.52 1.45
CA ASP A 69 10.88 8.67 2.17
C ASP A 69 10.55 9.01 3.64
N MET A 70 11.07 8.22 4.58
CA MET A 70 10.89 8.38 6.02
C MET A 70 12.14 8.98 6.70
N ASP A 71 12.99 9.65 5.91
CA ASP A 71 14.27 10.22 6.29
C ASP A 71 15.30 9.18 6.77
N ASN A 72 16.56 9.61 6.89
CA ASN A 72 17.69 8.78 7.35
C ASN A 72 17.88 7.46 6.56
N GLY A 73 17.52 7.48 5.27
CA GLY A 73 17.62 6.31 4.39
C GLY A 73 16.53 5.27 4.60
N ASN A 74 15.49 5.58 5.38
CA ASN A 74 14.36 4.70 5.59
C ASN A 74 13.27 5.00 4.57
N HIS A 75 12.66 3.95 4.04
CA HIS A 75 11.66 4.06 3.00
C HIS A 75 10.48 3.16 3.30
N MET A 76 9.27 3.67 3.15
CA MET A 76 8.06 2.86 3.28
C MET A 76 7.65 2.32 1.91
N ILE A 77 7.40 1.02 1.85
CA ILE A 77 6.91 0.33 0.65
C ILE A 77 5.73 -0.57 1.03
N ILE A 78 4.86 -0.83 0.07
CA ILE A 78 3.72 -1.75 0.25
C ILE A 78 3.67 -2.73 -0.91
N ARG A 79 3.32 -3.98 -0.63
CA ARG A 79 3.02 -4.96 -1.68
C ARG A 79 1.98 -4.37 -2.63
N ASP A 80 2.14 -4.55 -3.94
CA ASP A 80 1.23 -3.89 -4.88
C ASP A 80 -0.17 -4.53 -4.91
N ASP A 81 -0.26 -5.86 -4.88
CA ASP A 81 -1.52 -6.61 -4.81
C ASP A 81 -1.88 -6.97 -3.37
N ALA A 82 -3.17 -7.09 -3.07
CA ALA A 82 -3.63 -7.65 -1.79
C ALA A 82 -3.40 -9.16 -1.76
N ILE A 83 -3.06 -9.70 -0.59
CA ILE A 83 -3.18 -11.12 -0.29
C ILE A 83 -4.66 -11.40 -0.04
N ARG A 84 -5.17 -12.52 -0.56
CA ARG A 84 -6.60 -12.87 -0.61
C ARG A 84 -6.88 -14.11 0.21
N ASP A 85 -8.15 -14.39 0.47
CA ASP A 85 -8.62 -15.61 1.15
C ASP A 85 -8.08 -15.79 2.58
N ILE A 86 -7.67 -14.70 3.22
CA ILE A 86 -7.30 -14.62 4.65
C ILE A 86 -8.42 -13.89 5.39
N ASN A 87 -8.88 -14.41 6.53
CA ASN A 87 -9.77 -13.65 7.41
C ASN A 87 -8.94 -12.76 8.35
N PHE A 88 -9.57 -11.75 8.96
CA PHE A 88 -8.85 -10.76 9.75
C PHE A 88 -8.13 -11.38 10.96
N TYR A 89 -8.75 -12.37 11.60
CA TYR A 89 -8.17 -13.05 12.77
C TYR A 89 -6.84 -13.75 12.47
N ASN A 90 -6.63 -14.13 11.21
CA ASN A 90 -5.44 -14.81 10.74
C ASN A 90 -4.44 -13.86 10.04
N GLN A 91 -4.71 -12.56 9.97
CA GLN A 91 -3.85 -11.62 9.25
C GLN A 91 -2.45 -11.56 9.80
N GLU A 92 -2.30 -11.56 11.13
CA GLU A 92 -1.00 -11.49 11.78
C GLU A 92 -0.12 -12.68 11.35
N GLY A 93 -0.64 -13.89 11.50
CA GLY A 93 0.07 -15.10 11.07
C GLY A 93 0.34 -15.11 9.55
N ALA A 94 -0.59 -14.64 8.73
CA ALA A 94 -0.39 -14.56 7.29
C ALA A 94 0.65 -13.49 6.87
N MET A 95 0.79 -12.40 7.64
CA MET A 95 1.88 -11.43 7.46
C MET A 95 3.22 -12.05 7.80
N ASP A 96 3.31 -12.75 8.92
CA ASP A 96 4.54 -13.42 9.34
C ASP A 96 4.94 -14.51 8.33
N ASP A 97 3.97 -15.29 7.84
CA ASP A 97 4.17 -16.29 6.79
C ASP A 97 4.69 -15.62 5.51
N TRP A 98 4.04 -14.57 5.01
CA TRP A 98 4.49 -13.84 3.82
C TRP A 98 5.90 -13.25 4.02
N TYR A 99 6.15 -12.58 5.14
CA TYR A 99 7.45 -12.00 5.47
C TYR A 99 8.57 -13.06 5.45
N SER A 100 8.30 -14.25 5.98
CA SER A 100 9.25 -15.37 6.01
C SER A 100 9.63 -15.90 4.61
N THR A 101 8.80 -15.63 3.59
CA THR A 101 9.07 -16.03 2.20
C THR A 101 9.92 -15.02 1.43
N LEU A 102 10.10 -13.80 1.94
CA LEU A 102 10.94 -12.79 1.31
C LEU A 102 12.40 -13.25 1.29
N SER A 103 13.18 -12.81 0.29
CA SER A 103 14.60 -13.13 0.25
C SER A 103 15.32 -12.60 1.49
N GLN A 104 16.42 -13.25 1.88
CA GLN A 104 17.21 -12.81 3.04
C GLN A 104 17.67 -11.36 2.87
N GLU A 105 18.06 -10.95 1.65
CA GLU A 105 18.47 -9.56 1.41
C GLU A 105 17.34 -8.56 1.65
N VAL A 106 16.08 -8.94 1.39
CA VAL A 106 14.94 -8.08 1.73
C VAL A 106 14.71 -8.03 3.23
N GLN A 107 14.74 -9.18 3.91
CA GLN A 107 14.55 -9.26 5.37
C GLN A 107 15.62 -8.45 6.12
N ASP A 108 16.88 -8.49 5.65
CA ASP A 108 18.01 -7.78 6.27
C ASP A 108 17.85 -6.24 6.23
N MET A 109 17.14 -5.71 5.23
CA MET A 109 16.85 -4.27 5.13
C MET A 109 15.68 -3.81 6.00
N VAL A 110 14.81 -4.73 6.45
CA VAL A 110 13.56 -4.35 7.13
C VAL A 110 13.84 -3.73 8.49
N GLN A 111 13.26 -2.56 8.73
CA GLN A 111 13.36 -1.84 9.98
C GLN A 111 12.36 -2.35 11.00
N PRO A 112 12.69 -2.28 12.29
CA PRO A 112 11.78 -2.66 13.34
C PRO A 112 10.61 -1.68 13.44
N VAL A 113 9.41 -2.23 13.62
CA VAL A 113 8.19 -1.50 13.96
C VAL A 113 7.60 -2.08 15.24
N SER A 114 6.69 -1.35 15.88
CA SER A 114 6.14 -1.77 17.17
C SER A 114 5.43 -3.12 17.06
N ASP A 115 5.60 -3.97 18.09
CA ASP A 115 4.95 -5.29 18.16
C ASP A 115 3.44 -5.16 18.46
N SER A 116 2.97 -3.97 18.85
CA SER A 116 1.57 -3.68 19.16
C SER A 116 1.25 -2.22 18.84
N PHE A 117 0.10 -1.96 18.22
CA PHE A 117 -0.34 -0.62 17.85
C PHE A 117 -1.47 -0.14 18.75
N ASP A 118 -1.41 1.12 19.20
CA ASP A 118 -2.55 1.80 19.80
C ASP A 118 -3.46 2.34 18.69
N THR A 119 -4.37 1.48 18.22
CA THR A 119 -5.16 1.73 17.00
C THR A 119 -6.35 2.66 17.18
N GLY A 120 -6.74 2.98 18.42
CA GLY A 120 -7.99 3.67 18.72
C GLY A 120 -9.22 2.92 18.19
N GLN A 121 -10.27 3.66 17.82
CA GLN A 121 -11.48 3.12 17.17
C GLN A 121 -12.12 4.23 16.35
N LEU A 122 -12.47 3.92 15.10
CA LEU A 122 -13.13 4.88 14.21
C LEU A 122 -14.57 4.44 13.91
N LEU A 123 -15.55 5.23 14.36
CA LEU A 123 -16.97 5.03 14.02
C LEU A 123 -17.37 5.91 12.82
N PRO A 124 -18.26 5.46 11.92
CA PRO A 124 -18.68 6.25 10.75
C PRO A 124 -19.32 7.58 11.10
N GLU A 125 -20.06 7.65 12.22
CA GLU A 125 -20.70 8.86 12.70
C GLU A 125 -19.70 9.96 13.11
N ASP A 126 -18.45 9.59 13.38
CA ASP A 126 -17.39 10.54 13.73
C ASP A 126 -16.69 11.11 12.48
N ILE A 127 -16.93 10.55 11.29
CA ILE A 127 -16.20 10.91 10.07
C ILE A 127 -16.87 12.08 9.35
N ILE A 128 -16.07 13.06 8.95
CA ILE A 128 -16.45 14.09 7.98
C ILE A 128 -15.65 13.85 6.70
N TRP A 129 -16.31 13.31 5.67
CA TRP A 129 -15.72 13.09 4.35
C TRP A 129 -15.47 14.41 3.62
N ASP A 130 -14.42 14.45 2.80
CA ASP A 130 -14.24 15.52 1.81
C ASP A 130 -15.32 15.43 0.72
N ASP A 131 -15.62 14.19 0.33
CA ASP A 131 -16.67 13.78 -0.57
C ASP A 131 -17.21 12.40 -0.12
N ASP A 132 -18.49 12.39 0.24
CA ASP A 132 -19.17 11.21 0.79
C ASP A 132 -19.32 10.07 -0.22
N GLU A 133 -19.33 10.40 -1.53
CA GLU A 133 -19.52 9.41 -2.59
C GLU A 133 -18.23 8.62 -2.84
N SER A 134 -17.09 9.30 -2.93
CA SER A 134 -15.79 8.64 -3.09
C SER A 134 -15.22 8.08 -1.80
N ARG A 135 -15.57 8.66 -0.64
CA ARG A 135 -14.97 8.33 0.68
C ARG A 135 -13.45 8.32 0.62
N TRP A 136 -12.92 9.28 -0.12
CA TRP A 136 -11.51 9.36 -0.47
C TRP A 136 -10.68 9.93 0.67
N MET A 137 -11.10 11.08 1.23
CA MET A 137 -10.40 11.71 2.36
C MET A 137 -11.32 12.00 3.53
N ILE A 138 -10.74 11.98 4.74
CA ILE A 138 -11.38 12.40 5.98
C ILE A 138 -10.82 13.78 6.34
N THR A 139 -11.69 14.78 6.45
CA THR A 139 -11.30 16.17 6.69
C THR A 139 -11.04 16.49 8.16
N ASN A 140 -11.62 15.71 9.07
CA ASN A 140 -11.53 15.93 10.52
C ASN A 140 -10.55 14.97 11.22
N LEU A 141 -9.61 14.36 10.49
CA LEU A 141 -8.66 13.37 11.03
C LEU A 141 -7.98 13.84 12.33
N ALA A 142 -7.51 15.08 12.37
CA ALA A 142 -6.79 15.63 13.53
C ALA A 142 -7.63 15.69 14.83
N ALA A 143 -8.95 15.60 14.75
CA ALA A 143 -9.84 15.57 15.91
C ALA A 143 -10.22 14.14 16.36
N LEU A 144 -9.81 13.11 15.61
CA LEU A 144 -10.14 11.71 15.86
C LEU A 144 -9.07 11.06 16.74
N ASN A 145 -9.48 10.10 17.58
CA ASN A 145 -8.58 9.31 18.42
C ASN A 145 -7.58 8.44 17.62
N ILE A 146 -7.86 8.16 16.36
CA ILE A 146 -7.00 7.38 15.45
C ILE A 146 -5.90 8.22 14.80
N ALA A 147 -5.87 9.55 15.02
CA ALA A 147 -4.93 10.45 14.33
C ALA A 147 -3.45 10.11 14.54
N ASN A 148 -3.13 9.51 15.69
CA ASN A 148 -1.76 9.14 16.06
C ASN A 148 -1.43 7.67 15.77
N ASP A 149 -2.36 6.87 15.22
CA ASP A 149 -2.08 5.51 14.77
C ASP A 149 -1.29 5.55 13.45
N VAL A 150 -0.09 6.12 13.47
CA VAL A 150 0.81 6.22 12.32
C VAL A 150 1.97 5.26 12.53
N THR A 151 2.34 4.49 11.51
CA THR A 151 3.48 3.58 11.62
C THR A 151 4.79 4.34 11.53
N GLU A 152 5.63 4.16 12.54
CA GLU A 152 6.99 4.70 12.62
C GLU A 152 7.98 3.55 12.92
N ILE A 153 9.26 3.85 12.74
CA ILE A 153 10.34 2.95 13.17
C ILE A 153 10.35 2.92 14.70
N ASP A 154 10.32 1.72 15.26
CA ASP A 154 10.38 1.49 16.70
C ASP A 154 11.55 0.55 17.01
N PRO A 155 12.71 1.07 17.44
CA PRO A 155 13.87 0.24 17.79
C PRO A 155 13.63 -0.76 18.92
N SER A 156 12.53 -0.63 19.67
CA SER A 156 12.14 -1.58 20.71
C SER A 156 11.25 -2.72 20.21
N GLY A 157 10.73 -2.62 18.98
CA GLY A 157 9.96 -3.66 18.32
C GLY A 157 10.81 -4.61 17.48
N SER A 158 10.19 -5.18 16.45
CA SER A 158 10.78 -6.26 15.63
C SER A 158 10.78 -5.92 14.14
N PRO A 159 11.81 -6.29 13.36
CA PRO A 159 11.76 -6.24 11.90
C PRO A 159 10.64 -7.13 11.36
N ARG A 160 9.60 -6.53 10.79
CA ARG A 160 8.41 -7.26 10.35
C ARG A 160 7.56 -6.50 9.33
N ALA A 161 6.68 -7.24 8.67
CA ALA A 161 5.58 -6.67 7.91
C ALA A 161 4.46 -6.14 8.82
N PHE A 162 3.71 -5.16 8.32
CA PHE A 162 2.56 -4.58 9.02
C PHE A 162 1.43 -4.21 8.05
N VAL A 163 0.23 -3.98 8.60
CA VAL A 163 -0.93 -3.45 7.87
C VAL A 163 -1.07 -1.96 8.17
N LEU A 164 -1.27 -1.11 7.15
CA LEU A 164 -1.49 0.32 7.32
C LEU A 164 -2.78 0.62 8.13
N SER A 165 -2.76 1.68 8.94
CA SER A 165 -3.95 2.24 9.57
C SER A 165 -4.72 3.15 8.59
N VAL A 166 -5.90 3.62 9.02
CA VAL A 166 -6.61 4.70 8.33
C VAL A 166 -5.78 5.99 8.31
N ALA A 167 -5.06 6.30 9.40
CA ALA A 167 -4.22 7.50 9.48
C ALA A 167 -3.03 7.43 8.52
N ASP A 168 -2.35 6.27 8.43
CA ASP A 168 -1.29 6.03 7.44
C ASP A 168 -1.82 6.22 6.03
N VAL A 169 -2.94 5.57 5.71
CA VAL A 169 -3.54 5.66 4.37
C VAL A 169 -3.86 7.10 3.99
N LEU A 170 -4.47 7.88 4.88
CA LEU A 170 -4.80 9.29 4.64
C LEU A 170 -3.53 10.14 4.46
N ARG A 171 -2.51 9.94 5.31
CA ARG A 171 -1.23 10.65 5.23
C ARG A 171 -0.49 10.35 3.93
N LEU A 172 -0.58 9.12 3.44
CA LEU A 172 0.05 8.66 2.20
C LEU A 172 -0.75 9.01 0.94
N SER A 173 -1.88 9.71 1.07
CA SER A 173 -2.78 9.97 -0.06
C SER A 173 -2.79 11.42 -0.52
N GLY A 174 -2.93 11.58 -1.83
CA GLY A 174 -3.02 12.85 -2.52
C GLY A 174 -1.87 13.07 -3.51
N PRO A 175 -1.96 14.11 -4.37
CA PRO A 175 -0.97 14.35 -5.41
C PRO A 175 0.47 14.38 -4.89
N GLY A 176 1.35 13.60 -5.52
CA GLY A 176 2.77 13.51 -5.15
C GLY A 176 3.07 12.63 -3.93
N ARG A 177 2.10 11.84 -3.44
CA ARG A 177 2.27 10.89 -2.33
C ARG A 177 2.15 9.44 -2.81
N GLY A 178 2.34 8.48 -1.90
CA GLY A 178 2.31 7.03 -2.20
C GLY A 178 1.04 6.57 -2.92
N PHE A 179 -0.10 7.20 -2.61
CA PHE A 179 -1.37 7.03 -3.30
C PHE A 179 -1.85 8.36 -3.92
N PRO A 180 -1.41 8.71 -5.13
CA PRO A 180 -1.77 9.98 -5.77
C PRO A 180 -3.29 10.21 -5.92
N THR A 181 -4.04 9.12 -6.13
CA THR A 181 -5.48 9.06 -6.40
C THR A 181 -6.13 7.85 -5.71
N ALA A 182 -7.46 7.85 -5.67
CA ALA A 182 -8.28 6.75 -5.16
C ALA A 182 -7.83 5.38 -5.67
N LEU A 183 -7.75 5.22 -6.98
CA LEU A 183 -7.53 3.91 -7.60
C LEU A 183 -6.15 3.31 -7.27
N GLU A 184 -5.18 4.11 -6.85
CA GLU A 184 -3.85 3.62 -6.46
C GLU A 184 -3.83 3.02 -5.05
N ARG A 185 -4.76 3.41 -4.16
CA ARG A 185 -4.97 2.69 -2.89
C ARG A 185 -5.51 1.29 -3.14
N GLY A 186 -6.43 1.14 -4.08
CA GLY A 186 -7.07 -0.13 -4.40
C GLY A 186 -7.96 -0.03 -5.63
N HIS A 187 -7.89 -1.05 -6.48
CA HIS A 187 -8.79 -1.22 -7.62
C HIS A 187 -9.06 -2.69 -7.86
N GLY A 188 -10.07 -3.02 -8.69
CA GLY A 188 -10.56 -4.39 -8.85
C GLY A 188 -9.52 -5.46 -9.19
N ALA A 189 -8.37 -5.10 -9.78
CA ALA A 189 -7.30 -6.07 -10.06
C ALA A 189 -6.33 -6.28 -8.89
N LEU A 190 -6.13 -5.27 -8.04
CA LEU A 190 -5.30 -5.35 -6.82
C LEU A 190 -6.10 -5.84 -5.60
N GLY A 191 -7.43 -5.92 -5.75
CA GLY A 191 -8.35 -6.26 -4.67
C GLY A 191 -8.53 -5.15 -3.65
N TRP A 192 -9.44 -5.41 -2.71
CA TRP A 192 -9.61 -4.58 -1.52
C TRP A 192 -8.72 -5.11 -0.39
N TRP A 193 -8.45 -4.28 0.62
CA TRP A 193 -7.63 -4.70 1.76
C TRP A 193 -8.01 -3.95 3.03
N TRP A 194 -8.00 -4.66 4.16
CA TRP A 194 -8.30 -4.11 5.48
C TRP A 194 -7.16 -3.23 6.00
N THR A 195 -7.54 -2.18 6.71
CA THR A 195 -6.62 -1.42 7.57
C THR A 195 -6.57 -2.05 8.96
N ARG A 196 -5.51 -1.82 9.74
CA ARG A 196 -5.47 -2.25 11.15
C ARG A 196 -6.44 -1.49 12.06
N THR A 197 -6.89 -0.31 11.66
CA THR A 197 -7.81 0.53 12.44
C THR A 197 -9.16 -0.16 12.62
N PRO A 198 -9.59 -0.43 13.86
CA PRO A 198 -10.84 -1.12 14.10
C PRO A 198 -12.04 -0.20 13.90
N TRP A 199 -13.17 -0.81 13.55
CA TRP A 199 -14.47 -0.20 13.76
C TRP A 199 -15.06 -0.77 15.06
N LEU A 200 -16.27 -1.36 15.06
CA LEU A 200 -16.86 -2.02 16.24
C LEU A 200 -16.20 -3.40 16.47
N PRO A 201 -16.32 -4.00 17.66
CA PRO A 201 -15.87 -5.36 17.89
C PRO A 201 -16.39 -6.32 16.80
N GLY A 202 -15.48 -7.04 16.15
CA GLY A 202 -15.83 -7.93 15.02
C GLY A 202 -15.89 -7.26 13.65
N ARG A 203 -15.51 -5.97 13.52
CA ARG A 203 -15.58 -5.19 12.28
C ARG A 203 -14.31 -4.35 12.09
N ALA A 204 -13.83 -4.25 10.85
CA ALA A 204 -12.66 -3.45 10.50
C ALA A 204 -12.93 -2.55 9.29
N TRP A 205 -12.16 -1.47 9.19
CA TRP A 205 -12.12 -0.62 8.01
C TRP A 205 -11.30 -1.26 6.90
N ARG A 206 -11.64 -0.94 5.65
CA ARG A 206 -10.84 -1.32 4.48
C ARG A 206 -10.75 -0.20 3.46
N VAL A 207 -9.76 -0.33 2.59
CA VAL A 207 -9.76 0.31 1.28
C VAL A 207 -10.51 -0.60 0.31
N GLY A 208 -11.54 -0.08 -0.36
CA GLY A 208 -12.35 -0.81 -1.33
C GLY A 208 -11.74 -0.87 -2.73
N ASN A 209 -12.41 -1.60 -3.64
CA ASN A 209 -12.03 -1.77 -5.06
C ASN A 209 -12.13 -0.48 -5.91
N ARG A 210 -12.45 0.65 -5.30
CA ARG A 210 -12.46 1.99 -5.92
C ARG A 210 -11.54 2.96 -5.19
N GLY A 211 -10.77 2.50 -4.22
CA GLY A 211 -9.83 3.32 -3.45
C GLY A 211 -10.39 4.03 -2.23
N GLY A 212 -11.70 4.26 -2.20
CA GLY A 212 -12.39 4.82 -1.04
C GLY A 212 -12.39 3.88 0.16
N PHE A 213 -12.53 4.47 1.34
CA PHE A 213 -12.75 3.68 2.55
C PHE A 213 -14.14 3.03 2.55
N ALA A 214 -14.19 1.77 2.95
CA ALA A 214 -15.42 1.01 3.08
C ALA A 214 -15.45 0.23 4.40
N GLY A 215 -16.65 -0.03 4.89
CA GLY A 215 -16.90 -0.71 6.15
C GLY A 215 -18.37 -0.58 6.58
N PRO A 216 -18.81 -1.38 7.57
CA PRO A 216 -18.00 -2.35 8.32
C PRO A 216 -18.10 -3.70 7.66
N ASP A 217 -16.97 -4.30 7.32
CA ASP A 217 -16.96 -5.70 6.95
C ASP A 217 -16.74 -6.58 8.18
N SER A 218 -17.42 -7.73 8.19
CA SER A 218 -17.26 -8.72 9.24
C SER A 218 -15.86 -9.33 9.13
N ILE A 219 -15.11 -9.31 10.22
CA ILE A 219 -13.70 -9.71 10.24
C ILE A 219 -13.49 -11.22 10.11
N GLY A 220 -14.56 -12.01 10.28
CA GLY A 220 -14.53 -13.48 10.16
C GLY A 220 -14.63 -14.01 8.72
N ILE A 221 -14.79 -13.14 7.72
CA ILE A 221 -14.98 -13.56 6.33
C ILE A 221 -13.62 -13.61 5.61
N ALA A 222 -13.28 -14.76 5.03
CA ALA A 222 -12.25 -14.86 4.00
C ALA A 222 -12.88 -14.59 2.62
N ASN A 223 -12.19 -13.85 1.75
CA ASN A 223 -12.74 -13.44 0.47
C ASN A 223 -11.70 -13.51 -0.66
N SER A 224 -12.14 -13.98 -1.82
CA SER A 224 -11.30 -14.15 -3.01
C SER A 224 -10.98 -12.85 -3.74
N THR A 225 -11.53 -11.72 -3.29
CA THR A 225 -11.35 -10.39 -3.91
C THR A 225 -10.59 -9.41 -3.02
N GLY A 226 -10.14 -9.83 -1.83
CA GLY A 226 -9.35 -8.99 -0.94
C GLY A 226 -9.20 -9.53 0.47
N SER A 227 -8.17 -9.05 1.19
CA SER A 227 -7.99 -9.29 2.62
C SER A 227 -6.97 -8.33 3.24
N MET A 228 -5.68 -8.50 2.97
CA MET A 228 -4.61 -7.72 3.59
C MET A 228 -3.57 -7.29 2.57
N ARG A 229 -2.86 -6.20 2.86
CA ARG A 229 -1.84 -5.66 1.97
C ARG A 229 -0.61 -5.29 2.80
N PRO A 230 0.40 -6.18 2.88
CA PRO A 230 1.58 -5.98 3.71
C PRO A 230 2.40 -4.77 3.30
N ALA A 231 2.85 -3.98 4.27
CA ALA A 231 3.82 -2.92 4.14
C ALA A 231 5.11 -3.23 4.91
N LEU A 232 6.20 -2.60 4.49
CA LEU A 232 7.53 -2.68 5.09
C LEU A 232 8.11 -1.27 5.21
N ILE A 233 8.91 -1.05 6.25
CA ILE A 233 9.88 0.04 6.28
C ILE A 233 11.24 -0.61 6.01
N ILE A 234 11.97 -0.13 5.02
CA ILE A 234 13.27 -0.68 4.60
C ILE A 234 14.38 0.37 4.68
N ASN A 235 15.61 -0.08 4.92
CA ASN A 235 16.82 0.72 4.84
C ASN A 235 17.93 -0.11 4.18
N GLN A 236 18.41 0.33 3.01
CA GLN A 236 19.47 -0.38 2.26
C GLN A 236 20.86 -0.23 2.89
N GLY A 237 21.04 0.72 3.81
CA GLY A 237 22.32 0.99 4.46
C GLY A 237 22.58 0.20 5.74
N ASN A 238 21.63 -0.63 6.17
CA ASN A 238 21.75 -1.50 7.35
C ASN A 238 22.53 -2.78 7.07
#